data_AF-E3Q858-F1
#
_entry.id   AF-E3Q858-F1
#
_cell.length_a   1.000
_cell.length_b   1.000
_cell.length_c   1.000
_cell.angle_alpha   90.00
_cell.angle_beta   90.00
_cell.angle_gamma   90.00
#
_symmetry.space_group_name_H-M   'P 1'
#
loop_
_entity.id
_entity.type
_entity.pdbx_description
1 polymer ?
#
loop_
_entity_poly.entity_id
_entity_poly.type
_entity_poly.pdbx_seq_one_letter_code
_entity_poly.pdbx_strand_id
1 'polypeptide(L)'
;MAPVQAMNVTIKNSWQQLSRVILSIATSQLVPIDLKMTGITDKGSEERHKNPSRQQFYEAAKKTASTFNTSLAKTSLSDTFVDGSCDVESYSLTVSPHLHADTQDDEMFVQDLDRRLHVAYYTPKFLRKKGIRMEKLYEDCVPYLSHKDVRMATQRIEKRMAPRNEREQPYNEKEEGLHCFSAYV
;
A
#
# COMPACT_ATOMS: atom_id res chain seq x y z
N MET A 1 7.42 -33.09 -0.31
CA MET A 1 6.27 -32.22 0.00
C MET A 1 6.05 -31.27 -1.16
N ALA A 2 4.86 -31.28 -1.76
CA ALA A 2 4.48 -30.26 -2.74
C ALA A 2 4.39 -28.90 -2.01
N PRO A 3 4.79 -27.79 -2.65
CA PRO A 3 4.63 -26.48 -2.05
C PRO A 3 3.14 -26.20 -1.83
N VAL A 4 2.76 -25.84 -0.60
CA VAL A 4 1.42 -25.31 -0.31
C VAL A 4 1.22 -24.07 -1.19
N GLN A 5 0.27 -24.16 -2.12
CA GLN A 5 -0.01 -23.07 -3.04
C GLN A 5 -0.72 -21.96 -2.26
N ALA A 6 -0.05 -20.81 -2.12
CA ALA A 6 -0.62 -19.67 -1.44
C ALA A 6 -1.80 -19.11 -2.24
N MET A 7 -2.87 -18.76 -1.54
CA MET A 7 -4.00 -18.05 -2.09
C MET A 7 -3.58 -16.63 -2.47
N ASN A 8 -3.81 -16.25 -3.73
CA ASN A 8 -3.50 -14.91 -4.21
C ASN A 8 -4.62 -13.94 -3.84
N VAL A 9 -4.27 -12.96 -3.01
CA VAL A 9 -5.13 -11.83 -2.67
C VAL A 9 -4.82 -10.69 -3.63
N THR A 10 -5.88 -10.23 -4.28
CA THR A 10 -5.90 -9.27 -5.37
C THR A 10 -6.86 -8.15 -5.00
N ILE A 11 -6.87 -7.04 -5.74
CA ILE A 11 -7.84 -5.97 -5.45
C ILE A 11 -9.29 -6.47 -5.53
N LYS A 12 -9.57 -7.38 -6.47
CA LYS A 12 -10.91 -7.92 -6.77
C LYS A 12 -11.48 -8.81 -5.67
N ASN A 13 -10.62 -9.50 -4.91
CA ASN A 13 -11.04 -10.43 -3.86
C ASN A 13 -10.57 -10.01 -2.45
N SER A 14 -9.87 -8.88 -2.33
CA SER A 14 -9.25 -8.43 -1.07
C SER A 14 -10.24 -8.36 0.08
N TRP A 15 -11.40 -7.71 -0.11
CA TRP A 15 -12.44 -7.61 0.92
C TRP A 15 -13.03 -8.95 1.34
N GLN A 16 -13.26 -9.85 0.37
CA GLN A 16 -13.77 -11.18 0.66
C GLN A 16 -12.74 -12.00 1.46
N GLN A 17 -11.47 -11.94 1.04
CA GLN A 17 -10.38 -12.67 1.71
C GLN A 17 -9.98 -12.05 3.05
N LEU A 18 -10.17 -10.75 3.25
CA LEU A 18 -9.78 -10.06 4.47
C LEU A 18 -10.44 -10.70 5.71
N SER A 19 -11.73 -11.03 5.63
CA SER A 19 -12.45 -11.71 6.71
C SER A 19 -11.83 -13.07 7.07
N ARG A 20 -11.42 -13.85 6.06
CA ARG A 20 -10.75 -15.14 6.24
C ARG A 20 -9.36 -14.97 6.82
N VAL A 21 -8.56 -14.08 6.25
CA VAL A 21 -7.21 -13.76 6.74
C VAL A 21 -7.24 -13.34 8.21
N ILE A 22 -8.19 -12.46 8.60
CA ILE A 22 -8.33 -12.03 10.01
C ILE A 22 -8.67 -13.22 10.91
N LEU A 23 -9.62 -14.07 10.51
CA LEU A 23 -9.99 -15.26 11.28
C LEU A 23 -8.81 -16.23 11.41
N SER A 24 -8.12 -16.51 10.31
CA SER A 24 -6.96 -17.41 10.29
C SER A 24 -5.83 -16.84 11.15
N ILE A 25 -5.57 -15.51 11.13
CA ILE A 25 -4.61 -14.87 12.05
C ILE A 25 -5.03 -15.05 13.51
N ALA A 26 -6.31 -14.88 13.82
CA ALA A 26 -6.82 -14.96 15.19
C ALA A 26 -6.80 -16.38 15.78
N THR A 27 -6.83 -17.40 14.91
CA THR A 27 -6.86 -18.82 15.30
C THR A 27 -5.48 -19.47 15.24
N SER A 28 -4.57 -18.94 14.42
CA SER A 28 -3.22 -19.45 14.24
C SER A 28 -2.34 -19.35 15.48
N GLN A 29 -1.52 -20.38 15.69
CA GLN A 29 -0.48 -20.38 16.72
C GLN A 29 0.75 -19.55 16.30
N LEU A 30 1.03 -19.49 14.99
CA LEU A 30 2.17 -18.77 14.44
C LEU A 30 1.82 -18.15 13.07
N VAL A 31 2.30 -16.92 12.86
CA VAL A 31 2.08 -16.14 11.64
C VAL A 31 3.43 -15.67 11.07
N PRO A 32 4.17 -16.50 10.31
CA PRO A 32 5.32 -16.02 9.54
C PRO A 32 4.91 -15.02 8.45
N ILE A 33 5.73 -13.99 8.28
CA ILE A 33 5.58 -12.96 7.24
C ILE A 33 6.88 -12.85 6.45
N ASP A 34 6.77 -12.91 5.12
CA ASP A 34 7.84 -12.68 4.16
C ASP A 34 7.49 -11.49 3.27
N LEU A 35 8.36 -10.48 3.25
CA LEU A 35 8.17 -9.25 2.49
C LEU A 35 9.17 -9.18 1.34
N LYS A 36 8.69 -8.85 0.13
CA LYS A 36 9.54 -8.51 -1.02
C LYS A 36 9.50 -7.01 -1.26
N MET A 37 10.66 -6.39 -1.22
CA MET A 37 10.83 -4.96 -1.39
C MET A 37 11.32 -4.61 -2.79
N THR A 38 11.06 -3.38 -3.24
CA THR A 38 11.53 -2.84 -4.52
C THR A 38 13.03 -2.50 -4.53
N GLY A 39 13.71 -2.61 -3.40
CA GLY A 39 15.15 -2.48 -3.25
C GLY A 39 15.60 -2.82 -1.83
N ILE A 40 16.89 -3.04 -1.65
CA ILE A 40 17.50 -3.45 -0.36
C ILE A 40 18.75 -2.63 0.02
N THR A 41 19.24 -1.78 -0.88
CA THR A 41 20.42 -0.95 -0.64
C THR A 41 20.32 0.35 -1.42
N ASP A 42 20.43 1.47 -0.74
CA ASP A 42 20.73 2.76 -1.35
C ASP A 42 22.25 2.84 -1.58
N LYS A 43 22.69 2.98 -2.83
CA LYS A 43 24.12 3.06 -3.16
C LYS A 43 24.81 4.30 -2.57
N GLY A 44 24.04 5.28 -2.09
CA GLY A 44 24.57 6.45 -1.39
C GLY A 44 25.07 6.19 0.04
N SER A 45 24.95 4.96 0.58
CA SER A 45 25.58 4.60 1.86
C SER A 45 27.00 4.05 1.62
N GLU A 46 27.95 4.91 1.30
CA GLU A 46 29.36 4.52 1.17
C GLU A 46 29.99 4.08 2.51
N GLU A 47 29.33 4.34 3.64
CA GLU A 47 29.72 3.82 4.94
C GLU A 47 29.15 2.41 5.18
N ARG A 48 29.60 1.43 4.40
CA ARG A 48 29.51 0.03 4.86
C ARG A 48 30.57 -0.16 5.94
N HIS A 49 30.24 0.22 7.18
CA HIS A 49 31.06 -0.12 8.33
C HIS A 49 31.28 -1.63 8.33
N LYS A 50 32.54 -2.08 8.37
CA LYS A 50 32.87 -3.52 8.40
C LYS A 50 32.27 -4.20 9.64
N ASN A 51 32.12 -3.45 10.74
CA ASN A 51 31.49 -3.88 11.99
C ASN A 51 30.53 -2.78 12.48
N PRO A 52 29.30 -2.68 11.93
CA PRO A 52 28.36 -1.66 12.33
C PRO A 52 27.88 -1.90 13.76
N SER A 53 27.73 -0.84 14.54
CA SER A 53 27.02 -0.91 15.82
C SER A 53 25.54 -1.24 15.57
N ARG A 54 24.83 -1.71 16.62
CA ARG A 54 23.38 -1.97 16.55
C ARG A 54 22.60 -0.73 16.08
N GLN A 55 23.01 0.46 16.51
CA GLN A 55 22.38 1.72 16.10
C GLN A 55 22.59 2.02 14.61
N GLN A 56 23.82 1.81 14.10
CA GLN A 56 24.12 2.00 12.68
C GLN A 56 23.34 1.03 11.81
N PHE A 57 23.22 -0.23 12.24
CA PHE A 57 22.38 -1.21 11.56
C PHE A 57 20.91 -0.78 11.52
N TYR A 58 20.36 -0.31 12.65
CA TYR A 58 19.00 0.18 12.73
C TYR A 58 18.75 1.37 11.79
N GLU A 59 19.61 2.39 11.81
CA GLU A 59 19.43 3.57 10.94
C GLU A 59 19.58 3.22 9.45
N ALA A 60 20.47 2.31 9.09
CA ALA A 60 20.59 1.81 7.72
C ALA A 60 19.34 1.05 7.28
N ALA A 61 18.80 0.18 8.15
CA ALA A 61 17.57 -0.56 7.88
C ALA A 61 16.37 0.39 7.76
N LYS A 62 16.25 1.36 8.67
CA LYS A 62 15.22 2.41 8.64
C LYS A 62 15.28 3.23 7.37
N LYS A 63 16.47 3.72 6.98
CA LYS A 63 16.65 4.47 5.72
C LYS A 63 16.23 3.65 4.51
N THR A 64 16.59 2.37 4.48
CA THR A 64 16.20 1.45 3.40
C THR A 64 14.69 1.26 3.35
N ALA A 65 14.06 1.00 4.50
CA ALA A 65 12.61 0.81 4.62
C ALA A 65 11.79 2.09 4.33
N SER A 66 12.35 3.28 4.58
CA SER A 66 11.72 4.55 4.22
C SER A 66 11.90 4.93 2.74
N THR A 67 12.89 4.32 2.06
CA THR A 67 13.18 4.62 0.65
C THR A 67 12.43 3.67 -0.28
N PHE A 68 12.54 2.37 -0.04
CA PHE A 68 11.95 1.34 -0.92
C PHE A 68 10.59 0.89 -0.42
N ASN A 69 9.71 0.57 -1.36
CA ASN A 69 8.36 0.12 -1.05
C ASN A 69 8.31 -1.40 -0.93
N THR A 70 7.35 -1.89 -0.16
CA THR A 70 6.98 -3.31 -0.19
C THR A 70 6.13 -3.55 -1.44
N SER A 71 6.48 -4.58 -2.20
CA SER A 71 5.83 -4.96 -3.45
C SER A 71 4.98 -6.22 -3.31
N LEU A 72 5.38 -7.13 -2.43
CA LEU A 72 4.66 -8.37 -2.16
C LEU A 72 4.80 -8.71 -0.68
N ALA A 73 3.69 -8.98 -0.02
CA ALA A 73 3.66 -9.59 1.30
C ALA A 73 3.11 -11.01 1.17
N LYS A 74 3.87 -11.99 1.64
CA LYS A 74 3.39 -13.36 1.78
C LYS A 74 3.31 -13.66 3.26
N THR A 75 2.18 -14.17 3.70
CA THR A 75 2.03 -14.70 5.05
C THR A 75 1.59 -16.15 4.98
N SER A 76 2.07 -16.95 5.91
CA SER A 76 1.60 -18.31 6.13
C SER A 76 1.08 -18.37 7.56
N LEU A 77 0.05 -19.15 7.78
CA LEU A 77 -0.73 -19.26 9.00
C LEU A 77 -0.76 -20.74 9.33
N SER A 78 -0.22 -21.12 10.48
CA SER A 78 -0.05 -22.53 10.83
C SER A 78 -0.78 -22.88 12.11
N ASP A 79 -1.62 -23.91 12.01
CA ASP A 79 -2.27 -24.57 13.14
C ASP A 79 -1.63 -25.92 13.38
N THR A 80 -1.29 -26.20 14.64
CA THR A 80 -0.72 -27.48 15.05
C THR A 80 -1.76 -28.25 15.84
N PHE A 81 -2.09 -29.46 15.39
CA PHE A 81 -3.07 -30.33 16.05
C PHE A 81 -2.41 -31.24 17.09
N VAL A 82 -3.22 -31.81 17.98
CA VAL A 82 -2.78 -32.69 19.07
C VAL A 82 -2.06 -33.95 18.55
N ASP A 83 -2.37 -34.39 17.33
CA ASP A 83 -1.73 -35.52 16.66
C ASP A 83 -0.35 -35.17 16.03
N GLY A 84 0.10 -33.92 16.17
CA GLY A 84 1.35 -33.43 15.62
C GLY A 84 1.27 -33.06 14.12
N SER A 85 0.10 -33.17 13.49
CA SER A 85 -0.12 -32.63 12.15
C SER A 85 -0.18 -31.10 12.17
N CYS A 86 0.17 -30.48 11.05
CA CYS A 86 0.12 -29.05 10.88
C CYS A 86 -0.68 -28.70 9.62
N ASP A 87 -1.72 -27.90 9.79
CA ASP A 87 -2.40 -27.25 8.67
C ASP A 87 -1.79 -25.88 8.44
N VAL A 88 -1.54 -25.56 7.18
CA VAL A 88 -0.88 -24.31 6.78
C VAL A 88 -1.71 -23.64 5.71
N GLU A 89 -2.31 -22.52 6.05
CA GLU A 89 -2.95 -21.64 5.08
C GLU A 89 -1.97 -20.53 4.69
N SER A 90 -1.82 -20.25 3.41
CA SER A 90 -0.89 -19.22 2.94
C SER A 90 -1.58 -18.19 2.06
N TYR A 91 -1.27 -16.92 2.29
CA TYR A 91 -1.80 -15.79 1.54
C TYR A 91 -0.67 -14.99 0.92
N SER A 92 -0.84 -14.60 -0.33
CA SER A 92 0.09 -13.73 -1.05
C SER A 92 -0.64 -12.47 -1.50
N LEU A 93 -0.20 -11.32 -1.02
CA LEU A 93 -0.77 -10.01 -1.31
C LEU A 93 0.23 -9.17 -2.08
N THR A 94 -0.13 -8.77 -3.29
CA THR A 94 0.61 -7.71 -3.99
C THR A 94 0.12 -6.39 -3.44
N VAL A 95 1.01 -5.59 -2.84
CA VAL A 95 0.67 -4.30 -2.22
C VAL A 95 1.38 -3.19 -2.94
N SER A 96 0.72 -2.04 -3.08
CA SER A 96 1.27 -0.90 -3.81
C SER A 96 0.88 0.41 -3.15
N PRO A 97 1.77 1.43 -3.17
CA PRO A 97 1.39 2.79 -2.81
C PRO A 97 0.42 3.42 -3.82
N HIS A 98 0.23 2.79 -5.00
CA HIS A 98 -0.71 3.23 -6.02
C HIS A 98 -2.15 3.21 -5.47
N LEU A 99 -2.84 4.34 -5.64
CA LEU A 99 -4.25 4.50 -5.31
C LEU A 99 -4.99 4.78 -6.60
N HIS A 100 -6.08 4.05 -6.84
CA HIS A 100 -6.99 4.36 -7.94
C HIS A 100 -7.76 5.64 -7.60
N ALA A 101 -7.89 6.53 -8.58
CA ALA A 101 -8.67 7.75 -8.49
C ALA A 101 -9.71 7.71 -9.61
N ASP A 102 -10.99 7.67 -9.22
CA ASP A 102 -12.11 7.61 -10.17
C ASP A 102 -12.77 8.99 -10.34
N THR A 103 -12.52 9.92 -9.41
CA THR A 103 -13.04 11.28 -9.43
C THR A 103 -11.90 12.31 -9.39
N GLN A 104 -12.15 13.53 -9.88
CA GLN A 104 -11.20 14.65 -9.78
C GLN A 104 -10.79 14.94 -8.32
N ASP A 105 -11.73 14.75 -7.40
CA ASP A 105 -11.51 14.90 -5.96
C ASP A 105 -10.52 13.85 -5.41
N ASP A 106 -10.59 12.62 -5.92
CA ASP A 106 -9.66 11.55 -5.60
C ASP A 106 -8.30 11.79 -6.24
N GLU A 107 -8.25 12.30 -7.47
CA GLU A 107 -6.99 12.66 -8.13
C GLU A 107 -6.25 13.73 -7.33
N MET A 108 -6.94 14.78 -6.90
CA MET A 108 -6.36 15.81 -6.03
C MET A 108 -5.85 15.20 -4.72
N PHE A 109 -6.62 14.31 -4.09
CA PHE A 109 -6.19 13.66 -2.86
C PHE A 109 -4.94 12.79 -3.07
N VAL A 110 -4.89 12.01 -4.14
CA VAL A 110 -3.72 11.18 -4.48
C VAL A 110 -2.49 12.05 -4.77
N GLN A 111 -2.68 13.19 -5.43
CA GLN A 111 -1.61 14.18 -5.65
C GLN A 111 -1.12 14.80 -4.34
N ASP A 112 -2.03 15.18 -3.43
CA ASP A 112 -1.70 15.73 -2.11
C ASP A 112 -0.87 14.76 -1.26
N LEU A 113 -1.04 13.44 -1.48
CA LEU A 113 -0.24 12.42 -0.80
C LEU A 113 1.21 12.30 -1.32
N ASP A 114 1.51 12.82 -2.52
CA ASP A 114 2.83 12.77 -3.22
C ASP A 114 3.58 11.44 -3.02
N ARG A 115 2.91 10.33 -3.30
CA ARG A 115 3.49 8.99 -3.10
C ARG A 115 4.47 8.66 -4.21
N ARG A 116 5.65 8.16 -3.83
CA ARG A 116 6.72 7.81 -4.77
C ARG A 116 7.08 6.33 -4.69
N LEU A 117 7.16 5.70 -5.85
CA LEU A 117 7.67 4.34 -5.98
C LEU A 117 9.16 4.37 -6.34
N HIS A 118 10.03 4.13 -5.35
CA HIS A 118 11.46 3.92 -5.62
C HIS A 118 11.72 2.45 -5.94
N VAL A 119 12.45 2.18 -7.02
CA VAL A 119 12.83 0.83 -7.43
C VAL A 119 14.33 0.79 -7.68
N ALA A 120 15.03 -0.10 -6.98
CA ALA A 120 16.45 -0.31 -7.27
C ALA A 120 16.60 -1.04 -8.60
N TYR A 121 17.50 -0.56 -9.47
CA TYR A 121 17.65 -1.01 -10.85
C TYR A 121 17.77 -2.54 -11.02
N TYR A 122 18.44 -3.22 -10.09
CA TYR A 122 18.63 -4.67 -10.16
C TYR A 122 17.39 -5.47 -9.72
N THR A 123 16.51 -4.87 -8.91
CA THR A 123 15.38 -5.57 -8.28
C THR A 123 14.38 -6.13 -9.31
N PRO A 124 13.93 -5.38 -10.34
CA PRO A 124 13.02 -5.93 -11.35
C PRO A 124 13.60 -7.17 -12.05
N LYS A 125 14.89 -7.15 -12.35
CA LYS A 125 15.59 -8.29 -12.96
C LYS A 125 15.62 -9.49 -12.02
N PHE A 126 15.86 -9.28 -10.73
CA PHE A 126 15.85 -10.34 -9.72
C PHE A 126 14.44 -10.93 -9.52
N LEU A 127 13.43 -10.07 -9.36
CA LEU A 127 12.04 -10.48 -9.16
C LEU A 127 11.47 -11.23 -10.36
N ARG A 128 11.78 -10.78 -11.59
CA ARG A 128 11.36 -11.46 -12.82
C ARG A 128 11.92 -12.88 -12.91
N LYS A 129 13.17 -13.11 -12.49
CA LYS A 129 13.75 -14.48 -12.39
C LYS A 129 13.02 -15.38 -11.38
N LYS A 130 12.33 -14.79 -10.40
CA LYS A 130 11.49 -15.48 -9.41
C LYS A 130 10.02 -15.55 -9.83
N GLY A 131 9.68 -15.17 -11.06
CA GLY A 131 8.31 -15.17 -11.57
C GLY A 131 7.44 -14.01 -11.06
N ILE A 132 8.03 -13.02 -10.37
CA ILE A 132 7.32 -11.85 -9.84
C ILE A 132 7.41 -10.73 -10.87
N ARG A 133 6.24 -10.26 -11.31
CA ARG A 133 6.08 -9.17 -12.28
C ARG A 133 5.78 -7.87 -11.54
N MET A 134 6.62 -6.85 -11.72
CA MET A 134 6.45 -5.53 -11.10
C MET A 134 5.24 -4.79 -11.65
N GLU A 135 4.85 -5.10 -12.88
CA GLU A 135 3.68 -4.56 -13.58
C GLU A 135 2.39 -4.81 -12.78
N LYS A 136 2.33 -5.91 -12.00
CA LYS A 136 1.20 -6.20 -11.11
C LYS A 136 0.99 -5.17 -10.00
N LEU A 137 2.01 -4.35 -9.67
CA LEU A 137 1.89 -3.27 -8.69
C LEU A 137 0.98 -2.14 -9.16
N TYR A 138 0.63 -2.10 -10.44
CA TYR A 138 -0.25 -1.09 -11.02
C TYR A 138 -1.62 -1.66 -11.41
N GLU A 139 -1.70 -2.96 -11.69
CA GLU A 139 -2.90 -3.58 -12.26
C GLU A 139 -3.76 -4.35 -11.24
N ASP A 140 -3.12 -5.02 -10.27
CA ASP A 140 -3.79 -6.02 -9.44
C ASP A 140 -3.29 -6.00 -7.99
N CYS A 141 -2.98 -4.81 -7.50
CA CYS A 141 -2.47 -4.59 -6.17
C CYS A 141 -3.56 -4.20 -5.18
N VAL A 142 -3.42 -4.64 -3.93
CA VAL A 142 -4.20 -4.11 -2.82
C VAL A 142 -3.59 -2.75 -2.41
N PRO A 143 -4.34 -1.64 -2.54
CA PRO A 143 -3.86 -0.33 -2.10
C PRO A 143 -3.79 -0.29 -0.57
N TYR A 144 -2.91 0.53 -0.02
CA TYR A 144 -2.84 0.76 1.42
C TYR A 144 -2.75 2.25 1.77
N LEU A 145 -3.25 2.60 2.95
CA LEU A 145 -3.05 3.91 3.57
C LEU A 145 -2.20 3.75 4.82
N SER A 146 -1.18 4.60 4.98
CA SER A 146 -0.51 4.70 6.27
C SER A 146 -1.45 5.33 7.30
N HIS A 147 -1.14 5.19 8.59
CA HIS A 147 -1.92 5.87 9.64
C HIS A 147 -1.98 7.39 9.44
N LYS A 148 -0.93 8.00 8.89
CA LYS A 148 -0.91 9.42 8.56
C LYS A 148 -1.92 9.73 7.44
N ASP A 149 -1.92 8.91 6.39
CA ASP A 149 -2.79 9.11 5.23
C ASP A 149 -4.27 8.90 5.59
N VAL A 150 -4.57 7.91 6.43
CA VAL A 150 -5.92 7.70 6.98
C VAL A 150 -6.40 8.94 7.72
N ARG A 151 -5.57 9.52 8.60
CA ARG A 151 -5.94 10.74 9.34
C ARG A 151 -6.24 11.91 8.39
N MET A 152 -5.44 12.09 7.34
CA MET A 152 -5.67 13.15 6.34
C MET A 152 -6.96 12.90 5.55
N ALA A 153 -7.22 11.65 5.16
CA ALA A 153 -8.46 11.26 4.48
C ALA A 153 -9.69 11.53 5.37
N THR A 154 -9.66 11.11 6.64
CA THR A 154 -10.74 11.33 7.60
C THR A 154 -11.02 12.82 7.78
N GLN A 155 -10.00 13.65 7.98
CA GLN A 155 -10.17 15.10 8.12
C GLN A 155 -10.80 15.74 6.88
N ARG A 156 -10.46 15.25 5.67
CA ARG A 156 -11.05 15.75 4.42
C ARG A 156 -12.52 15.37 4.31
N ILE A 157 -12.87 14.14 4.69
CA ILE A 157 -14.27 13.68 4.74
C ILE A 157 -15.08 14.50 5.75
N GLU A 158 -14.55 14.72 6.95
CA GLU A 158 -15.18 15.53 7.99
C GLU A 158 -15.42 16.97 7.50
N LYS A 159 -14.44 17.59 6.84
CA LYS A 159 -14.59 18.93 6.23
C LYS A 159 -15.66 18.98 5.15
N ARG A 160 -15.84 17.91 4.37
CA ARG A 160 -16.91 17.81 3.35
C ARG A 160 -18.29 17.64 3.98
N MET A 161 -18.37 16.94 5.11
CA MET A 161 -19.62 16.71 5.85
C MET A 161 -20.04 17.88 6.74
N ALA A 162 -19.10 18.78 7.07
CA ALA A 162 -19.42 19.99 7.82
C ALA A 162 -20.40 20.86 7.01
N PRO A 163 -21.48 21.38 7.65
CA PRO A 163 -22.43 22.25 6.96
C PRO A 163 -21.68 23.46 6.41
N ARG A 164 -21.71 23.62 5.08
CA ARG A 164 -21.20 24.84 4.44
C ARG A 164 -22.04 26.00 4.96
N ASN A 165 -21.42 26.93 5.68
CA ASN A 165 -22.04 28.23 5.94
C ASN A 165 -22.19 28.93 4.59
N GLU A 166 -23.41 28.94 4.04
CA GLU A 166 -23.77 29.64 2.80
C GLU A 166 -23.49 31.16 2.85
N ARG A 167 -23.07 31.68 4.00
CA ARG A 167 -22.71 33.10 4.21
C ARG A 167 -21.28 33.47 3.83
N GLU A 168 -20.41 32.50 3.51
CA GLU A 168 -18.98 32.74 3.21
C GLU A 168 -18.56 32.33 1.79
N GLN A 169 -19.49 32.22 0.84
CA GLN A 169 -19.13 32.21 -0.59
C GLN A 169 -19.34 33.62 -1.15
N PRO A 170 -18.28 34.40 -1.44
CA PRO A 170 -18.41 35.58 -2.28
C PRO A 170 -18.37 35.11 -3.75
N TYR A 171 -19.27 34.21 -4.15
CA TYR A 171 -19.47 33.95 -5.58
C TYR A 171 -20.57 34.90 -6.05
N ASN A 172 -20.13 36.09 -6.45
CA ASN A 172 -20.99 37.10 -7.04
C ASN A 172 -21.05 36.84 -8.55
N GLU A 173 -22.05 36.08 -9.00
CA GLU A 173 -22.29 35.83 -10.43
C GLU A 173 -22.40 37.13 -11.26
N LYS A 174 -22.68 38.27 -10.60
CA LYS A 174 -22.76 39.59 -11.22
C LYS A 174 -21.39 40.24 -11.51
N GLU A 175 -20.31 39.82 -10.86
CA GLU A 175 -18.97 40.40 -11.06
C GLU A 175 -18.14 39.65 -12.12
N GLU A 176 -18.40 38.36 -12.37
CA GLU A 176 -17.62 37.56 -13.33
C GLU A 176 -18.21 37.48 -14.75
N GLY A 177 -19.27 38.23 -15.07
CA GLY A 177 -19.73 38.41 -16.45
C GLY A 177 -20.30 37.14 -17.13
N LEU A 178 -20.77 36.15 -16.36
CA LEU A 178 -21.31 34.89 -16.90
C LEU A 178 -22.76 34.98 -17.42
N HIS A 179 -23.31 36.18 -17.57
CA HIS A 179 -24.67 36.39 -18.09
C HIS A 179 -24.87 35.95 -19.57
N CYS A 180 -23.80 35.63 -20.31
CA CYS A 180 -23.90 35.36 -21.75
C CYS A 180 -24.06 33.89 -22.17
N PHE A 181 -24.18 32.92 -21.26
CA PHE A 181 -24.33 31.51 -21.65
C PHE A 181 -25.72 30.87 -21.42
N SER A 182 -26.71 31.62 -20.90
CA SER A 182 -28.06 31.07 -20.70
C SER A 182 -29.06 31.35 -21.82
N ALA A 183 -28.63 31.91 -22.97
CA ALA A 183 -29.50 32.18 -24.12
C ALA A 183 -29.40 31.14 -25.27
N TYR A 184 -28.60 30.08 -25.11
CA TYR A 184 -28.49 29.00 -26.10
C TYR A 184 -28.52 27.61 -25.43
N VAL A 185 -29.66 27.29 -24.80
CA VAL A 185 -30.24 25.94 -24.77
C VAL A 185 -31.75 26.08 -24.91
#